data_AF-A0A497CV15-F1
#
_entry.id   AF-A0A497CV15-F1
#
_cell.length_a   1.000
_cell.length_b   1.000
_cell.length_c   1.000
_cell.angle_alpha   90.00
_cell.angle_beta   90.00
_cell.angle_gamma   90.00
#
_symmetry.space_group_name_H-M   'P 1'
#
loop_
_entity.id
_entity.type
_entity.pdbx_description
1 polymer ?
#
loop_
_entity_poly.entity_id
_entity_poly.type
_entity_poly.pdbx_seq_one_letter_code
_entity_poly.pdbx_strand_id
1 'polypeptide(L)'
;MDMYALNMMADSLRISYADNIDVSTGLFPLYLQKRMGPQRASEVMTDLSLYGQMRKIPVELAHTIMFTDLKLKWDPKTRSYLSYGKIGIGYIAGMAINKYVDGYMQIEMGRTGSGIHFFLKVSDDQWYFFSYKHGIMQVISSDNAFNEQIANLKQEKRVINPNSDTDYYEFVISTRRKSVDFVRKMEMLTRN
;
A
#
# COMPACT_ATOMS: atom_id res chain seq x y z
N MET A 1 9.48 -3.03 -6.19
CA MET A 1 10.02 -1.90 -5.40
C MET A 1 11.20 -2.39 -4.56
N ASP A 2 12.13 -1.49 -4.22
CA ASP A 2 13.32 -1.77 -3.42
C ASP A 2 13.01 -2.16 -1.97
N MET A 3 13.65 -3.23 -1.48
CA MET A 3 13.40 -3.76 -0.14
C MET A 3 13.87 -2.82 0.96
N TYR A 4 15.01 -2.14 0.76
CA TYR A 4 15.56 -1.23 1.76
C TYR A 4 14.63 -0.01 1.96
N ALA A 5 14.15 0.59 0.86
CA ALA A 5 13.17 1.67 0.94
C ALA A 5 11.86 1.24 1.64
N LEU A 6 11.40 0.01 1.41
CA LEU A 6 10.21 -0.51 2.08
C LEU A 6 10.41 -0.74 3.57
N ASN A 7 11.61 -1.18 3.98
CA ASN A 7 11.94 -1.30 5.39
C ASN A 7 11.98 0.07 6.08
N MET A 8 12.53 1.10 5.43
CA MET A 8 12.49 2.48 5.97
C MET A 8 11.04 2.94 6.18
N MET A 9 10.16 2.67 5.22
CA MET A 9 8.73 2.94 5.36
C MET A 9 8.14 2.15 6.54
N ALA A 10 8.38 0.84 6.60
CA ALA A 10 7.87 -0.02 7.66
C ALA A 10 8.29 0.46 9.07
N ASP A 11 9.55 0.83 9.24
CA ASP A 11 10.10 1.35 10.51
C ASP A 11 9.41 2.65 10.91
N SER A 12 9.25 3.60 9.99
CA SER A 12 8.55 4.87 10.26
C SER A 12 7.11 4.65 10.74
N LEU A 13 6.39 3.70 10.15
CA LEU A 13 5.04 3.37 10.56
C LEU A 13 5.04 2.64 11.91
N ARG A 14 5.99 1.74 12.18
CA ARG A 14 6.03 1.01 13.46
C ARG A 14 6.28 1.91 14.66
N ILE A 15 7.09 2.96 14.51
CA ILE A 15 7.39 3.90 15.61
C ILE A 15 6.34 5.01 15.79
N SER A 16 5.40 5.16 14.86
CA SER A 16 4.37 6.22 14.93
C SER A 16 3.38 6.04 16.09
N TYR A 17 2.65 7.09 16.45
CA TYR A 17 1.57 7.03 17.46
C TYR A 17 0.20 6.66 16.86
N ALA A 18 0.16 6.11 15.65
CA ALA A 18 -1.10 5.82 14.98
C ALA A 18 -1.85 4.63 15.63
N ASP A 19 -3.19 4.64 15.54
CA ASP A 19 -4.03 3.66 16.23
C ASP A 19 -3.73 2.23 15.77
N ASN A 20 -3.71 1.29 16.71
CA ASN A 20 -3.47 -0.12 16.41
C ASN A 20 -4.69 -0.79 15.76
N ILE A 21 -4.42 -1.85 14.98
CA ILE A 21 -5.42 -2.66 14.28
C ILE A 21 -5.44 -4.07 14.84
N ASP A 22 -6.64 -4.57 15.12
CA ASP A 22 -6.86 -6.00 15.25
C ASP A 22 -7.09 -6.63 13.87
N VAL A 23 -6.01 -7.18 13.30
CA VAL A 23 -5.99 -7.82 11.98
C VAL A 23 -6.75 -9.15 11.93
N SER A 24 -7.19 -9.68 13.08
CA SER A 24 -7.97 -10.93 13.13
C SER A 24 -9.45 -10.73 12.77
N THR A 25 -9.90 -9.49 12.60
CA THR A 25 -11.30 -9.14 12.39
C THR A 25 -11.64 -8.81 10.93
N GLY A 26 -12.92 -8.73 10.61
CA GLY A 26 -13.40 -8.30 9.29
C GLY A 26 -13.24 -9.35 8.18
N LEU A 27 -12.89 -8.91 6.97
CA LEU A 27 -12.79 -9.76 5.77
C LEU A 27 -11.44 -10.48 5.64
N PHE A 28 -10.46 -10.13 6.45
CA PHE A 28 -9.12 -10.69 6.35
C PHE A 28 -9.06 -12.22 6.60
N PRO A 29 -9.77 -12.78 7.60
CA PRO A 29 -9.83 -14.24 7.78
C PRO A 29 -10.43 -14.97 6.58
N LEU A 30 -11.47 -14.39 5.97
CA LEU A 30 -12.11 -14.94 4.76
C LEU A 30 -11.16 -14.89 3.56
N TYR A 31 -10.40 -13.80 3.43
CA TYR A 31 -9.37 -13.68 2.41
C TYR A 31 -8.29 -14.75 2.56
N LEU A 32 -7.79 -14.97 3.79
CA LEU A 32 -6.82 -16.04 4.08
C LEU A 32 -7.38 -17.41 3.68
N GLN A 33 -8.59 -17.76 4.13
CA GLN A 33 -9.21 -19.04 3.79
C GLN A 33 -9.32 -19.25 2.28
N LYS A 34 -9.72 -18.23 1.52
CA LYS A 34 -9.81 -18.31 0.06
C LYS A 34 -8.45 -18.45 -0.63
N ARG A 35 -7.40 -17.84 -0.07
CA ARG A 35 -6.08 -17.79 -0.73
C ARG A 35 -5.22 -19.02 -0.46
N MET A 36 -5.25 -19.56 0.76
CA MET A 36 -4.36 -20.65 1.20
C MET A 36 -5.08 -21.90 1.73
N GLY A 37 -6.42 -21.91 1.71
CA GLY A 37 -7.23 -23.01 2.23
C GLY A 37 -7.46 -22.94 3.73
N PRO A 38 -8.47 -23.67 4.26
CA PRO A 38 -8.95 -23.51 5.62
C PRO A 38 -7.92 -23.92 6.68
N GLN A 39 -7.15 -24.98 6.47
CA GLN A 39 -6.17 -25.44 7.47
C GLN A 39 -5.05 -24.41 7.69
N ARG A 40 -4.39 -23.98 6.61
CA ARG A 40 -3.31 -22.96 6.67
C ARG A 40 -3.83 -21.61 7.16
N ALA A 41 -5.02 -21.21 6.73
CA ALA A 41 -5.63 -19.99 7.22
C ALA A 41 -5.88 -20.05 8.74
N SER A 42 -6.29 -21.20 9.28
CA SER A 42 -6.48 -21.40 10.72
C SER A 42 -5.17 -21.26 11.51
N GLU A 43 -4.07 -21.80 11.00
CA GLU A 43 -2.73 -21.65 11.60
C GLU A 43 -2.31 -20.17 11.63
N VAL A 44 -2.46 -19.47 10.51
CA VAL A 44 -2.16 -18.03 10.41
C VAL A 44 -3.04 -17.22 11.36
N MET A 45 -4.33 -17.50 11.42
CA MET A 45 -5.27 -16.84 12.32
C MET A 45 -4.94 -17.08 13.80
N THR A 46 -4.46 -18.28 14.13
CA THR A 46 -4.00 -18.62 15.48
C THR A 46 -2.78 -17.78 15.85
N ASP A 47 -1.80 -17.67 14.97
CA ASP A 47 -0.62 -16.84 15.18
C ASP A 47 -0.98 -15.35 15.35
N LEU A 48 -1.88 -14.83 14.51
CA LEU A 48 -2.37 -13.46 14.62
C LEU A 48 -3.08 -13.21 15.96
N SER A 49 -3.88 -14.16 16.43
CA SER A 49 -4.60 -14.03 17.70
C SER A 49 -3.68 -14.13 18.92
N LEU A 50 -2.65 -14.99 18.86
CA LEU A 50 -1.74 -15.23 19.99
C LEU A 50 -0.63 -14.19 20.10
N TYR A 51 -0.10 -13.71 18.97
CA TYR A 51 1.10 -12.85 18.94
C TYR A 51 0.86 -11.49 18.29
N GLY A 52 -0.35 -11.23 17.78
CA GLY A 52 -0.65 -10.03 16.98
C GLY A 52 0.02 -10.04 15.60
N GLN A 53 0.77 -11.08 15.25
CA GLN A 53 1.49 -11.18 13.99
C GLN A 53 1.73 -12.63 13.56
N MET A 54 1.79 -12.86 12.26
CA MET A 54 2.25 -14.11 11.65
C MET A 54 3.70 -14.41 12.01
N ARG A 55 4.00 -15.63 12.47
CA ARG A 55 5.39 -16.05 12.73
C ARG A 55 6.20 -16.21 11.45
N LYS A 56 5.54 -16.68 10.38
CA LYS A 56 6.11 -16.79 9.04
C LYS A 56 5.08 -16.32 8.04
N ILE A 57 5.45 -15.35 7.21
CA ILE A 57 4.56 -14.87 6.16
C ILE A 57 4.52 -15.92 5.06
N PRO A 58 3.32 -16.47 4.75
CA PRO A 58 3.16 -17.40 3.65
C PRO A 58 3.63 -16.78 2.34
N VAL A 59 4.21 -17.56 1.44
CA VAL A 59 4.69 -17.07 0.14
C VAL A 59 3.55 -16.44 -0.66
N GLU A 60 2.34 -16.93 -0.45
CA GLU A 60 1.10 -16.46 -1.04
C GLU A 60 0.72 -15.03 -0.61
N LEU A 61 1.28 -14.56 0.51
CA LEU A 61 1.11 -13.23 1.12
C LEU A 61 2.40 -12.40 1.10
N ALA A 62 3.44 -12.83 0.39
CA ALA A 62 4.69 -12.10 0.24
C ALA A 62 4.52 -10.87 -0.67
N HIS A 63 3.60 -10.00 -0.29
CA HIS A 63 3.28 -8.75 -0.94
C HIS A 63 4.12 -7.61 -0.37
N THR A 64 4.32 -6.59 -1.18
CA THR A 64 5.09 -5.40 -0.82
C THR A 64 4.42 -4.61 0.31
N ILE A 65 3.11 -4.44 0.21
CA ILE A 65 2.24 -3.76 1.18
C ILE A 65 0.92 -4.53 1.24
N MET A 66 0.41 -4.77 2.44
CA MET A 66 -0.87 -5.42 2.67
C MET A 66 -1.80 -4.54 3.51
N PHE A 67 -2.93 -4.16 2.93
CA PHE A 67 -3.99 -3.43 3.60
C PHE A 67 -4.98 -4.39 4.25
N THR A 68 -5.37 -4.13 5.50
CA THR A 68 -6.20 -5.03 6.31
C THR A 68 -7.63 -4.51 6.50
N ASP A 69 -7.81 -3.19 6.58
CA ASP A 69 -9.12 -2.55 6.50
C ASP A 69 -9.06 -1.39 5.49
N LEU A 70 -9.78 -1.55 4.39
CA LEU A 70 -9.86 -0.56 3.33
C LEU A 70 -11.30 -0.47 2.86
N LYS A 71 -11.95 0.64 3.21
CA LYS A 71 -13.33 0.91 2.83
C LYS A 71 -13.35 1.75 1.57
N LEU A 72 -14.03 1.25 0.54
CA LEU A 72 -14.09 1.86 -0.78
C LEU A 72 -15.53 2.19 -1.18
N LYS A 73 -15.74 3.35 -1.81
CA LYS A 73 -17.01 3.77 -2.40
C LYS A 73 -16.81 4.02 -3.89
N TRP A 74 -17.72 3.53 -4.72
CA TRP A 74 -17.72 3.82 -6.14
C TRP A 74 -18.11 5.28 -6.40
N ASP A 75 -17.29 6.00 -7.17
CA ASP A 75 -17.61 7.31 -7.71
C ASP A 75 -17.85 7.20 -9.23
N PRO A 76 -19.08 7.49 -9.71
CA PRO A 76 -19.41 7.38 -11.13
C PRO A 76 -18.83 8.52 -11.97
N LYS A 77 -18.56 9.70 -11.39
CA LYS A 77 -18.02 10.87 -12.12
C LYS A 77 -16.57 10.63 -12.51
N THR A 78 -15.78 10.09 -11.59
CA THR A 78 -14.37 9.75 -11.84
C THR A 78 -14.17 8.30 -12.29
N ARG A 79 -15.24 7.49 -12.29
CA ARG A 79 -15.21 6.06 -12.62
C ARG A 79 -14.14 5.32 -11.84
N SER A 80 -14.13 5.52 -10.53
CA SER A 80 -13.12 4.97 -9.64
C SER A 80 -13.70 4.60 -8.29
N TYR A 81 -13.07 3.65 -7.61
CA TYR A 81 -13.29 3.45 -6.19
C TYR A 81 -12.44 4.42 -5.39
N LEU A 82 -13.04 5.12 -4.44
CA LEU A 82 -12.38 6.08 -3.54
C LEU A 82 -12.43 5.53 -2.11
N SER A 83 -11.32 5.61 -1.37
CA SER A 83 -11.33 5.26 0.04
C SER A 83 -12.04 6.29 0.89
N TYR A 84 -12.61 5.84 2.01
CA TYR A 84 -13.16 6.70 3.04
C TYR A 84 -12.84 6.13 4.43
N GLY A 85 -12.68 7.03 5.41
CA GLY A 85 -12.17 6.68 6.73
C GLY A 85 -10.66 6.39 6.73
N LYS A 86 -10.15 5.90 7.86
CA LYS A 86 -8.74 5.52 8.00
C LYS A 86 -8.43 4.27 7.17
N ILE A 87 -7.19 4.18 6.71
CA ILE A 87 -6.67 3.03 5.96
C ILE A 87 -5.89 2.15 6.91
N GLY A 88 -6.27 0.88 6.98
CA GLY A 88 -5.58 -0.10 7.81
C GLY A 88 -4.43 -0.79 7.07
N ILE A 89 -3.24 -0.73 7.67
CA ILE A 89 -2.02 -1.35 7.15
C ILE A 89 -1.63 -2.50 8.07
N GLY A 90 -1.66 -3.72 7.52
CA GLY A 90 -1.24 -4.92 8.24
C GLY A 90 0.25 -5.16 8.14
N TYR A 91 0.78 -5.21 6.92
CA TYR A 91 2.18 -5.59 6.67
C TYR A 91 2.82 -4.72 5.59
N ILE A 92 4.12 -4.44 5.75
CA ILE A 92 4.98 -3.84 4.73
C ILE A 92 6.30 -4.61 4.72
N ALA A 93 6.78 -5.03 3.55
CA ALA A 93 8.02 -5.82 3.41
C ALA A 93 8.10 -7.03 4.37
N GLY A 94 6.95 -7.61 4.69
CA GLY A 94 6.84 -8.72 5.63
C GLY A 94 7.00 -8.35 7.12
N MET A 95 7.08 -7.07 7.45
CA MET A 95 7.03 -6.58 8.83
C MET A 95 5.59 -6.28 9.22
N ALA A 96 5.16 -6.75 10.38
CA ALA A 96 3.86 -6.38 10.95
C ALA A 96 3.87 -4.88 11.32
N ILE A 97 2.87 -4.17 10.81
CA ILE A 97 2.62 -2.75 11.05
C ILE A 97 1.40 -2.61 11.96
N ASN A 98 0.28 -3.23 11.57
CA ASN A 98 -1.00 -3.23 12.27
C ASN A 98 -1.46 -1.85 12.75
N LYS A 99 -1.45 -0.85 11.86
CA LYS A 99 -1.84 0.53 12.19
C LYS A 99 -2.81 1.14 11.21
N TYR A 100 -3.70 1.97 11.75
CA TYR A 100 -4.54 2.86 10.97
C TYR A 100 -3.79 4.14 10.67
N VAL A 101 -3.80 4.54 9.40
CA VAL A 101 -3.28 5.83 8.96
C VAL A 101 -4.37 6.64 8.29
N ASP A 102 -4.29 7.95 8.43
CA ASP A 102 -5.09 8.83 7.58
C ASP A 102 -4.55 8.76 6.15
N GLY A 103 -5.41 8.94 5.16
CA GLY A 103 -4.98 8.82 3.78
C GLY A 103 -6.10 8.73 2.78
N TYR A 104 -5.69 8.59 1.53
CA TYR A 104 -6.59 8.46 0.40
C TYR A 104 -6.10 7.34 -0.51
N MET A 105 -7.03 6.56 -1.05
CA MET A 105 -6.77 5.61 -2.11
C MET A 105 -7.81 5.80 -3.22
N GLN A 106 -7.35 5.75 -4.46
CA GLN A 106 -8.15 5.77 -5.66
C GLN A 106 -7.78 4.59 -6.54
N ILE A 107 -8.78 3.79 -6.92
CA ILE A 107 -8.66 2.73 -7.91
C ILE A 107 -9.46 3.15 -9.14
N GLU A 108 -8.76 3.62 -10.17
CA GLU A 108 -9.33 4.07 -11.44
C GLU A 108 -9.69 2.86 -12.32
N MET A 109 -10.93 2.83 -12.82
CA MET A 109 -11.41 1.79 -13.74
C MET A 109 -11.59 2.39 -15.13
N GLY A 110 -10.55 2.30 -15.97
CA GLY A 110 -10.49 2.95 -17.29
C GLY A 110 -10.41 1.97 -18.46
N ARG A 111 -11.01 2.31 -19.61
CA ARG A 111 -10.83 1.56 -20.87
C ARG A 111 -9.39 1.64 -21.39
N THR A 112 -8.72 2.76 -21.11
CA THR A 112 -7.33 3.05 -21.48
C THR A 112 -6.32 2.63 -20.41
N GLY A 113 -6.75 1.88 -19.39
CA GLY A 113 -5.90 1.34 -18.33
C GLY A 113 -6.39 1.71 -16.94
N SER A 114 -6.41 0.71 -16.06
CA SER A 114 -6.67 0.89 -14.64
C SER A 114 -5.44 1.46 -13.93
N GLY A 115 -5.67 2.21 -12.85
CA GLY A 115 -4.61 2.81 -12.05
C GLY A 115 -4.93 2.74 -10.57
N ILE A 116 -3.90 2.63 -9.74
CA ILE A 116 -4.04 2.62 -8.28
C ILE A 116 -3.15 3.72 -7.74
N HIS A 117 -3.75 4.67 -7.03
CA HIS A 117 -3.05 5.80 -6.43
C HIS A 117 -3.40 5.85 -4.96
N PHE A 118 -2.41 6.04 -4.10
CA PHE A 118 -2.69 6.17 -2.68
C PHE A 118 -1.68 7.08 -1.98
N PHE A 119 -2.18 7.77 -0.96
CA PHE A 119 -1.44 8.64 -0.07
C PHE A 119 -1.69 8.17 1.36
N LEU A 120 -0.61 7.95 2.10
CA LEU A 120 -0.63 7.49 3.48
C LEU A 120 0.04 8.54 4.35
N LYS A 121 -0.72 9.12 5.28
CA LYS A 121 -0.25 10.09 6.26
C LYS A 121 0.00 9.37 7.58
N VAL A 122 1.28 9.16 7.89
CA VAL A 122 1.72 8.50 9.12
C VAL A 122 1.72 9.49 10.30
N SER A 123 2.11 10.73 10.04
CA SER A 123 2.05 11.90 10.94
C SER A 123 1.93 13.19 10.10
N ASP A 124 1.96 14.35 10.74
CA ASP A 124 1.92 15.64 10.03
C ASP A 124 3.15 15.89 9.14
N ASP A 125 4.29 15.32 9.53
CA ASP A 125 5.58 15.43 8.84
C ASP A 125 5.99 14.16 8.08
N GLN A 126 5.37 13.00 8.36
CA GLN A 126 5.67 11.74 7.70
C GLN A 126 4.52 11.25 6.81
N TRP A 127 4.75 11.19 5.51
CA TRP A 127 3.79 10.67 4.53
C TRP A 127 4.44 9.98 3.34
N TYR A 128 3.67 9.13 2.68
CA TYR A 128 4.08 8.39 1.49
C TYR A 128 3.02 8.47 0.41
N PHE A 129 3.43 8.66 -0.83
CA PHE A 129 2.57 8.70 -2.01
C PHE A 129 3.02 7.68 -3.04
N PHE A 130 2.06 6.93 -3.57
CA PHE A 130 2.23 5.91 -4.58
C PHE A 130 1.23 6.13 -5.71
N SER A 131 1.70 5.99 -6.96
CA SER A 131 0.89 6.08 -8.16
C SER A 131 1.31 4.98 -9.12
N TYR A 132 0.48 3.95 -9.25
CA TYR A 132 0.65 2.87 -10.21
C TYR A 132 -0.24 3.05 -11.42
N LYS A 133 0.35 3.03 -12.61
CA LYS A 133 -0.40 2.98 -13.87
C LYS A 133 0.49 2.42 -14.98
N HIS A 134 -0.06 1.56 -15.83
CA HIS A 134 0.62 1.02 -17.02
C HIS A 134 2.01 0.42 -16.71
N GLY A 135 2.10 -0.41 -15.67
CA GLY A 135 3.38 -1.02 -15.25
C GLY A 135 4.30 -0.09 -14.46
N ILE A 136 4.06 1.22 -14.43
CA ILE A 136 4.95 2.18 -13.77
C ILE A 136 4.41 2.52 -12.38
N MET A 137 5.19 2.20 -11.35
CA MET A 137 4.99 2.60 -9.96
C MET A 137 5.82 3.84 -9.63
N GLN A 138 5.17 4.98 -9.51
CA GLN A 138 5.83 6.21 -9.06
C GLN A 138 5.65 6.35 -7.56
N VAL A 139 6.73 6.64 -6.84
CA VAL A 139 6.72 6.74 -5.37
C VAL A 139 7.43 8.01 -4.91
N ILE A 140 6.92 8.70 -3.89
CA ILE A 140 7.62 9.79 -3.20
C ILE A 140 7.12 9.90 -1.76
N SER A 141 7.98 10.34 -0.85
CA SER A 141 7.67 10.58 0.57
C SER A 141 8.05 12.01 0.98
N SER A 142 7.63 12.44 2.18
CA SER A 142 8.31 13.53 2.89
C SER A 142 9.72 13.17 3.35
N ASP A 143 10.05 11.89 3.47
CA ASP A 143 11.39 11.43 3.85
C ASP A 143 12.36 11.53 2.67
N ASN A 144 13.35 12.42 2.80
CA ASN A 144 14.38 12.63 1.79
C ASN A 144 15.29 11.41 1.61
N ALA A 145 15.65 10.70 2.68
CA ALA A 145 16.51 9.53 2.59
C ALA A 145 15.81 8.40 1.82
N PHE A 146 14.50 8.22 2.05
CA PHE A 146 13.68 7.32 1.25
C PHE A 146 13.65 7.72 -0.23
N ASN A 147 13.47 9.01 -0.52
CA ASN A 147 13.41 9.52 -1.89
C ASN A 147 14.76 9.34 -2.63
N GLU A 148 15.86 9.65 -1.96
CA GLU A 148 17.22 9.49 -2.48
C GLU A 148 17.53 8.02 -2.76
N GLN A 149 17.13 7.10 -1.88
CA GLN A 149 17.29 5.67 -2.11
C GLN A 149 16.60 5.25 -3.42
N ILE A 150 15.35 5.68 -3.65
CA ILE A 150 14.64 5.34 -4.89
C ILE A 150 15.29 5.99 -6.12
N ALA A 151 15.70 7.25 -6.01
CA ALA A 151 16.31 8.01 -7.11
C ALA A 151 17.67 7.44 -7.55
N ASN A 152 18.50 7.02 -6.59
CA ASN A 152 19.87 6.57 -6.82
C ASN A 152 19.99 5.10 -7.25
N LEU A 153 18.90 4.33 -7.20
CA LEU A 153 18.89 2.96 -7.70
C LEU A 153 19.13 2.91 -9.21
N LYS A 154 20.05 2.05 -9.62
CA LYS A 154 20.30 1.74 -11.04
C LYS A 154 19.02 1.23 -11.70
N GLN A 155 18.79 1.62 -12.95
CA GLN A 155 17.59 1.26 -13.70
C GLN A 155 17.35 -0.27 -13.75
N GLU A 156 18.41 -1.07 -13.88
CA GLU A 156 18.34 -2.54 -13.87
C GLU A 156 17.69 -3.12 -12.60
N LYS A 157 17.83 -2.43 -11.46
CA LYS A 157 17.19 -2.82 -10.19
C LYS A 157 15.75 -2.30 -10.08
N ARG A 158 15.36 -1.39 -10.98
CA ARG A 158 14.05 -0.72 -10.99
C ARG A 158 13.05 -1.37 -11.91
N VAL A 159 13.53 -2.12 -12.91
CA VAL A 159 12.71 -2.73 -13.97
C VAL A 159 12.60 -4.24 -13.78
N ILE A 160 11.40 -4.76 -14.02
CA ILE A 160 11.09 -6.19 -14.07
C ILE A 160 10.45 -6.44 -15.43
N ASN A 161 10.87 -7.53 -16.09
CA ASN A 161 10.41 -7.93 -17.43
C ASN A 161 10.50 -6.78 -18.47
N PRO A 162 11.70 -6.20 -18.69
CA PRO A 162 11.88 -5.03 -19.57
C PRO A 162 11.39 -5.24 -21.02
N ASN A 163 11.29 -6.48 -21.46
CA ASN A 163 10.91 -6.85 -22.83
C ASN A 163 9.48 -7.41 -22.94
N SER A 164 8.68 -7.36 -21.87
CA SER A 164 7.30 -7.87 -21.87
C SER A 164 6.31 -6.73 -22.04
N ASP A 165 5.42 -6.82 -23.03
CA ASP A 165 4.34 -5.83 -23.19
C ASP A 165 3.21 -6.00 -22.15
N THR A 166 3.11 -7.17 -21.51
CA THR A 166 2.02 -7.51 -20.60
C THR A 166 2.40 -7.43 -19.13
N ASP A 167 3.65 -7.75 -18.82
CA ASP A 167 4.14 -7.90 -17.44
C ASP A 167 5.29 -6.94 -17.12
N TYR A 168 5.45 -5.89 -17.93
CA TYR A 168 6.38 -4.80 -17.64
C TYR A 168 6.07 -4.16 -16.30
N TYR A 169 7.10 -4.00 -15.48
CA TYR A 169 7.01 -3.23 -14.27
C TYR A 169 8.26 -2.39 -14.07
N GLU A 170 8.09 -1.12 -13.74
CA GLU A 170 9.16 -0.23 -13.32
C GLU A 170 8.73 0.56 -12.10
N PHE A 171 9.64 0.79 -11.15
CA PHE A 171 9.42 1.80 -10.11
C PHE A 171 10.36 3.00 -10.24
N VAL A 172 9.83 4.20 -10.06
CA VAL A 172 10.57 5.45 -10.20
C VAL A 172 10.19 6.44 -9.10
N ILE A 173 11.06 7.43 -8.88
CA ILE A 173 10.74 8.57 -8.03
C ILE A 173 9.62 9.40 -8.67
N SER A 174 8.63 9.80 -7.88
CA SER A 174 7.55 10.70 -8.27
C SER A 174 7.93 12.16 -8.01
N THR A 175 6.99 13.09 -8.19
CA THR A 175 7.17 14.51 -7.85
C THR A 175 6.28 14.91 -6.69
N ARG A 176 6.74 15.87 -5.87
CA ARG A 176 5.93 16.43 -4.78
C ARG A 176 4.67 17.12 -5.30
N ARG A 177 4.74 17.73 -6.48
CA ARG A 177 3.57 18.31 -7.14
C ARG A 177 2.49 17.26 -7.37
N LYS A 178 2.85 16.07 -7.87
CA LYS A 178 1.90 15.00 -8.14
C LYS A 178 1.22 14.49 -6.87
N SER A 179 1.93 14.38 -5.75
CA SER A 179 1.31 14.00 -4.47
C SER A 179 0.33 15.07 -3.98
N VAL A 180 0.72 16.35 -4.05
CA VAL A 180 -0.15 17.48 -3.67
C VAL A 180 -1.40 17.55 -4.53
N ASP A 181 -1.26 17.39 -5.86
CA ASP A 181 -2.39 17.41 -6.78
C ASP A 181 -3.35 16.24 -6.53
N PHE A 182 -2.83 15.06 -6.20
CA PHE A 182 -3.64 13.91 -5.79
C PHE A 182 -4.42 14.18 -4.51
N VAL A 183 -3.76 14.67 -3.45
CA VAL A 183 -4.42 14.98 -2.17
C VAL A 183 -5.52 16.01 -2.36
N ARG A 184 -5.25 17.11 -3.09
CA ARG A 184 -6.25 18.15 -3.39
C ARG A 184 -7.45 17.58 -4.15
N LYS A 185 -7.22 16.74 -5.15
CA LYS A 185 -8.30 16.05 -5.89
C LYS A 185 -9.15 15.23 -4.94
N MET A 186 -8.54 14.46 -4.04
CA MET A 186 -9.25 13.61 -3.10
C MET A 186 -10.07 14.42 -2.10
N GLU A 187 -9.53 15.51 -1.55
CA GLU A 187 -10.26 16.42 -0.67
C GLU A 187 -11.50 17.04 -1.33
N MET A 188 -11.42 17.37 -2.63
CA MET A 188 -12.56 17.90 -3.38
C MET A 188 -13.65 16.83 -3.60
N LEU A 189 -13.25 15.58 -3.78
CA LEU A 189 -14.18 14.46 -4.02
C LEU A 189 -14.85 13.97 -2.73
N THR A 190 -14.18 14.05 -1.59
CA THR A 190 -14.72 13.57 -0.30
C THR A 190 -15.57 14.60 0.45
N ARG A 191 -15.52 15.88 0.09
CA ARG A 191 -16.35 16.96 0.66
C ARG A 191 -17.79 16.99 0.13
N ASN A 192 -18.11 16.20 -0.90
CA ASN A 192 -19.44 16.12 -1.53
C ASN A 192 -20.11 14.77 -1.23
#